data_AF-A0A8C0WKS0-F1
#
_entry.id   AF-A0A8C0WKS0-F1
#
_cell.length_a   1.000
_cell.length_b   1.000
_cell.length_c   1.000
_cell.angle_alpha   90.00
_cell.angle_beta   90.00
_cell.angle_gamma   90.00
#
_symmetry.space_group_name_H-M   'P 1'
#
loop_
_entity.id
_entity.type
_entity.pdbx_description
1 polymer ?
#
loop_
_entity_poly.entity_id
_entity_poly.type
_entity_poly.pdbx_seq_one_letter_code
_entity_poly.pdbx_strand_id
1 'polypeptide(L)'
;VPGRCGDLGQSPVLCFCLSLQFRENIQDVLPALPNSDDYFLLRWLRARNFDLQKSEAMLRKHVEFRKQKDIDNITSWQPPELPSKTC
;
A
#
# COMPACT_ATOMS: atom_id res chain seq x y z
N VAL A 1 16.99 12.70 4.66
CA VAL A 1 15.67 12.05 4.50
C VAL A 1 15.44 11.06 5.63
N PRO A 2 14.55 11.32 6.59
CA PRO A 2 14.20 10.24 7.50
C PRO A 2 12.69 9.99 7.51
N GLY A 3 12.33 8.85 6.94
CA GLY A 3 11.13 8.10 7.27
C GLY A 3 11.48 6.98 8.25
N ARG A 4 12.30 7.28 9.27
CA ARG A 4 12.59 6.34 10.35
C ARG A 4 11.51 6.47 11.40
N CYS A 5 11.14 5.32 11.97
CA CYS A 5 10.14 5.16 13.03
C CYS A 5 10.46 5.91 14.34
N GLY A 6 11.50 6.76 14.36
CA GLY A 6 11.93 7.51 15.54
C GLY A 6 11.50 8.98 15.55
N ASP A 7 10.91 9.51 14.47
CA ASP A 7 10.63 10.95 14.34
C ASP A 7 9.20 11.37 14.76
N LEU A 8 8.33 10.40 15.05
CA LEU A 8 7.06 10.63 15.73
C LEU A 8 7.27 10.09 17.15
N GLY A 9 6.96 10.86 18.20
CA GLY A 9 7.15 10.50 19.62
C GLY A 9 6.29 9.31 20.11
N GLN A 10 6.22 8.24 19.32
CA GLN A 10 5.48 7.02 19.55
C GLN A 10 6.51 5.90 19.74
N SER A 11 6.50 5.36 20.96
CA SER A 11 7.41 4.30 21.38
C SER A 11 7.48 3.16 20.34
N PRO A 12 8.66 2.58 20.05
CA PRO A 12 8.80 1.49 19.08
C PRO A 12 7.85 0.31 19.33
N VAL A 13 7.44 0.07 20.58
CA VAL A 13 6.41 -0.93 20.91
C VAL A 13 5.01 -0.57 20.42
N LEU A 14 4.62 0.71 20.42
CA LEU A 14 3.31 1.14 19.91
C LEU A 14 3.21 0.90 18.40
N CYS A 15 4.29 1.17 17.67
CA CYS A 15 4.35 0.95 16.24
C CYS A 15 4.20 -0.53 15.87
N PHE A 16 4.82 -1.41 16.66
CA PHE A 16 4.68 -2.87 16.50
C PHE A 16 3.23 -3.33 16.76
N CYS A 17 2.60 -2.89 17.86
CA CYS A 17 1.20 -3.23 18.16
C CYS A 17 0.23 -2.76 17.05
N LEU A 18 0.43 -1.54 16.53
CA LEU A 18 -0.40 -1.01 15.45
C LEU A 18 -0.23 -1.83 14.16
N SER A 19 0.98 -2.30 13.86
CA SER A 19 1.22 -3.15 12.69
C SER A 19 0.49 -4.50 12.77
N LEU A 20 0.41 -5.10 13.97
CA LEU A 20 -0.32 -6.34 14.20
C LEU A 20 -1.83 -6.14 14.06
N GLN A 21 -2.39 -5.10 14.70
CA GLN A 21 -3.81 -4.77 14.59
C GLN A 21 -4.20 -4.45 13.13
N PHE A 22 -3.34 -3.72 12.42
CA PHE A 22 -3.55 -3.43 11.01
C PHE A 22 -3.61 -4.72 10.17
N ARG A 23 -2.72 -5.67 10.45
CA ARG A 23 -2.66 -6.96 9.75
C ARG A 23 -3.90 -7.82 10.00
N GLU A 24 -4.45 -7.79 11.21
CA GLU A 24 -5.71 -8.49 11.53
C GLU A 24 -6.90 -7.87 10.76
N ASN A 25 -7.02 -6.54 10.74
CA ASN A 25 -8.14 -5.86 10.07
C ASN A 25 -8.19 -6.09 8.56
N ILE A 26 -7.03 -6.26 7.93
CA ILE A 26 -6.89 -6.41 6.47
C ILE A 26 -6.69 -7.87 6.06
N GLN A 27 -6.83 -8.82 6.99
CA GLN A 27 -6.59 -10.25 6.73
C GLN A 27 -7.46 -10.78 5.57
N ASP A 28 -8.63 -10.19 5.37
CA ASP A 28 -9.55 -10.46 4.26
C ASP A 28 -8.99 -10.05 2.89
N VAL A 29 -8.20 -8.98 2.83
CA VAL A 29 -7.61 -8.46 1.58
C VAL A 29 -6.16 -8.91 1.35
N LEU A 30 -5.49 -9.49 2.35
CA LEU A 30 -4.13 -10.02 2.21
C LEU A 30 -3.95 -11.00 1.03
N PRO A 31 -4.87 -11.94 0.77
CA PRO A 31 -4.71 -12.89 -0.35
C PRO A 31 -4.78 -12.22 -1.73
N ALA A 32 -5.40 -11.04 -1.82
CA ALA A 32 -5.52 -10.29 -3.07
C ALA A 32 -4.28 -9.42 -3.36
N LEU A 33 -3.34 -9.33 -2.42
CA LEU A 33 -2.11 -8.58 -2.57
C LEU A 33 -0.97 -9.49 -3.01
N PRO A 34 -0.16 -9.07 -3.99
CA PRO A 34 0.96 -9.90 -4.47
C PRO A 34 2.06 -10.05 -3.42
N ASN A 35 2.17 -9.11 -2.47
CA ASN A 35 3.13 -9.16 -1.36
C ASN A 35 2.49 -8.56 -0.10
N SER A 36 2.52 -9.31 1.00
CA SER A 36 1.95 -8.94 2.30
C SER A 36 3.01 -8.81 3.42
N ASP A 37 4.24 -8.45 3.06
CA ASP A 37 5.34 -8.29 4.02
C ASP A 37 5.12 -7.10 4.95
N ASP A 38 5.72 -7.14 6.14
CA ASP A 38 5.65 -6.07 7.13
C ASP A 38 6.09 -4.71 6.56
N TYR A 39 7.08 -4.70 5.67
CA TYR A 39 7.52 -3.48 4.99
C TYR A 39 6.40 -2.86 4.12
N PHE A 40 5.60 -3.70 3.45
CA PHE A 40 4.46 -3.24 2.66
C PHE A 40 3.40 -2.63 3.57
N LEU A 41 3.07 -3.27 4.69
CA LEU A 41 2.10 -2.76 5.67
C LEU A 41 2.55 -1.43 6.30
N LEU A 42 3.83 -1.36 6.71
CA LEU A 42 4.42 -0.16 7.29
C LEU A 42 4.41 1.03 6.31
N ARG A 43 4.45 0.80 5.00
CA ARG A 43 4.35 1.87 4.00
C ARG A 43 2.99 2.58 4.09
N TRP A 44 1.89 1.83 4.23
CA TRP A 44 0.53 2.39 4.32
C TRP A 44 0.29 3.07 5.67
N LEU A 45 0.81 2.51 6.75
CA LEU A 45 0.75 3.11 8.07
C LEU A 45 1.53 4.43 8.12
N ARG A 46 2.77 4.46 7.62
CA ARG A 46 3.57 5.70 7.55
C ARG A 46 2.90 6.79 6.70
N ALA A 47 2.27 6.42 5.58
CA ALA A 47 1.59 7.39 4.72
C ALA A 47 0.41 8.12 5.39
N ARG A 48 -0.10 7.60 6.52
CA ARG A 48 -1.20 8.19 7.28
C ARG A 48 -0.85 8.39 8.75
N ASN A 49 0.43 8.56 9.07
CA ASN A 49 0.90 8.81 10.44
C ASN A 49 0.41 7.75 11.45
N PHE A 50 0.38 6.48 11.02
CA PHE A 50 -0.05 5.32 11.80
C PHE A 50 -1.54 5.34 12.22
N ASP A 51 -2.38 6.04 11.48
CA ASP A 51 -3.84 6.01 11.62
C ASP A 51 -4.41 4.74 10.95
N LEU A 52 -4.84 3.77 11.77
CA LEU A 52 -5.34 2.46 11.32
C LEU A 52 -6.51 2.58 10.32
N GLN A 53 -7.53 3.39 10.64
CA GLN A 53 -8.73 3.52 9.81
C GLN A 53 -8.39 4.13 8.45
N LYS A 54 -7.58 5.20 8.44
CA LYS A 54 -7.20 5.86 7.19
C LYS A 54 -6.28 4.99 6.34
N SER A 55 -5.35 4.27 6.97
CA SER A 55 -4.47 3.32 6.28
C SER A 55 -5.25 2.17 5.67
N GLU A 56 -6.23 1.63 6.38
CA GLU A 56 -7.09 0.54 5.89
C GLU A 56 -7.93 1.00 4.70
N ALA A 57 -8.61 2.15 4.84
CA ALA A 57 -9.41 2.70 3.76
C ALA A 57 -8.58 2.96 2.49
N MET A 58 -7.31 3.37 2.64
CA MET A 58 -6.41 3.54 1.50
C MET A 58 -6.00 2.20 0.89
N LEU A 59 -5.68 1.21 1.71
CA LEU A 59 -5.30 -0.12 1.22
C LEU A 59 -6.46 -0.78 0.47
N ARG A 60 -7.68 -0.72 1.00
CA ARG A 60 -8.88 -1.25 0.33
C ARG A 60 -9.12 -0.56 -1.02
N LYS A 61 -8.96 0.77 -1.08
CA LYS A 61 -9.00 1.51 -2.36
C LYS A 61 -7.89 1.08 -3.33
N HIS A 62 -6.69 0.77 -2.82
CA HIS A 62 -5.59 0.29 -3.65
C HIS A 62 -5.89 -1.09 -4.24
N VAL A 63 -6.42 -2.03 -3.45
CA VAL A 63 -6.82 -3.36 -3.93
C VAL A 63 -7.89 -3.25 -5.01
N GLU A 64 -8.91 -2.41 -4.80
CA GLU A 64 -9.96 -2.16 -5.80
C GLU A 64 -9.36 -1.57 -7.08
N PHE A 65 -8.46 -0.59 -6.98
CA PHE A 65 -7.77 -0.01 -8.13
C PHE A 65 -6.95 -1.05 -8.91
N ARG A 66 -6.26 -1.97 -8.22
CA ARG A 66 -5.51 -3.05 -8.87
C ARG A 66 -6.43 -3.96 -9.69
N LYS A 67 -7.58 -4.32 -9.13
CA LYS A 67 -8.60 -5.13 -9.81
C LYS A 67 -9.20 -4.42 -11.02
N GLN A 68 -9.50 -3.13 -10.90
CA GLN A 68 -10.10 -2.34 -12.00
C GLN A 68 -9.13 -2.09 -13.15
N LYS A 69 -7.85 -1.89 -12.86
CA LYS A 69 -6.81 -1.61 -13.86
C LYS A 69 -6.08 -2.85 -14.34
N ASP A 70 -6.48 -4.03 -13.86
CA ASP A 70 -5.85 -5.31 -14.15
C ASP A 70 -4.31 -5.20 -14.03
N ILE A 71 -3.87 -4.61 -12.92
CA ILE A 71 -2.45 -4.28 -12.69
C ILE A 71 -1.60 -5.56 -12.70
N ASP A 72 -2.19 -6.71 -12.38
CA ASP A 72 -1.49 -7.99 -12.39
C ASP A 72 -1.07 -8.40 -13.81
N ASN A 73 -1.80 -7.95 -14.84
CA ASN A 73 -1.46 -8.19 -16.25
C ASN A 73 -0.78 -7.00 -16.93
N ILE A 74 -0.46 -5.91 -16.22
CA ILE A 74 0.11 -4.69 -16.83
C ILE A 74 1.44 -4.94 -17.55
N THR A 75 2.22 -5.93 -17.13
CA THR A 75 3.49 -6.29 -17.79
C THR A 75 3.27 -6.79 -19.22
N SER A 76 2.07 -7.31 -19.51
CA SER A 76 1.67 -7.74 -20.86
C SER A 76 1.00 -6.61 -21.68
N TRP A 77 0.69 -5.48 -21.05
CA TRP A 77 0.06 -4.34 -21.71
C TRP A 77 1.06 -3.64 -22.64
N GLN A 78 0.75 -3.62 -23.93
CA GLN A 78 1.51 -2.88 -24.92
C GLN A 78 0.88 -1.49 -25.10
N PRO A 79 1.62 -0.40 -24.90
CA PRO A 79 1.12 0.93 -25.19
C PRO A 79 0.79 1.04 -26.69
N PRO A 80 -0.35 1.64 -27.07
CA PRO A 80 -0.65 1.88 -28.47
C PRO A 80 0.46 2.74 -29.08
N GLU A 81 0.85 2.39 -30.32
CA GLU A 81 1.86 3.13 -31.04
C GLU A 81 1.45 4.60 -31.13
N LEU A 82 2.29 5.49 -30.59
CA LEU A 82 2.07 6.92 -30.72
C LEU A 82 2.11 7.25 -32.21
N PRO A 83 1.10 7.93 -32.79
CA PRO A 83 1.24 8.45 -34.14
C PRO A 83 2.48 9.33 -34.13
N SER A 84 3.44 9.01 -35.00
CA SER A 84 4.67 9.75 -35.17
C SER A 84 4.34 11.23 -35.25
N LYS A 85 4.68 11.97 -34.18
CA LYS A 85 4.82 13.43 -34.12
C LYS A 85 4.69 14.05 -35.51
N THR A 86 3.49 14.46 -35.86
CA THR A 86 3.26 15.27 -37.06
C THR A 86 3.67 16.69 -36.73
N CYS A 87 4.69 17.13 -37.46
CA CYS A 87 5.25 18.48 -37.59
C CYS A 87 6.30 18.88 -36.55
#